data_AF-A0A167ACF6-F1
#
_entry.id   AF-A0A167ACF6-F1
#
_cell.length_a   1.000
_cell.length_b   1.000
_cell.length_c   1.000
_cell.angle_alpha   90.00
_cell.angle_beta   90.00
_cell.angle_gamma   90.00
#
_symmetry.space_group_name_H-M   'P 1'
#
loop_
_entity.id
_entity.type
_entity.pdbx_description
1 polymer ?
#
loop_
_entity_poly.entity_id
_entity_poly.type
_entity_poly.pdbx_seq_one_letter_code
_entity_poly.pdbx_strand_id
1 'polypeptide(L)'
;MLKSIILFFEKIFEWHLYFLGCLVFLLLYLQIVIVPIFFMGVLGSIAYLHFDHFTASSLIVGCLLLGLLVGLYWAERTRRGLGIITFHAYLLSTPEIDGHGTHLRSEIKKQHNKKAA
;
A
#
# COMPACT_ATOMS: atom_id res chain seq x y z
N MET A 1 -24.35 18.61 35.59
CA MET A 1 -24.86 17.90 34.39
C MET A 1 -24.12 18.27 33.12
N LEU A 2 -24.06 19.54 32.69
CA LEU A 2 -23.46 19.93 31.41
C LEU A 2 -22.00 19.48 31.23
N LYS A 3 -21.16 19.62 32.27
CA LYS A 3 -19.76 19.15 32.24
C LYS A 3 -19.61 17.64 32.03
N SER A 4 -20.46 16.82 32.64
CA SER A 4 -20.42 15.36 32.46
C SER A 4 -20.81 14.92 31.06
N ILE A 5 -21.74 15.65 30.42
CA ILE A 5 -22.13 15.39 29.03
C ILE A 5 -20.96 15.74 28.09
N ILE A 6 -20.32 16.90 28.30
CA ILE A 6 -19.15 17.30 27.49
C ILE A 6 -18.02 16.29 27.60
N LEU A 7 -17.68 15.86 28.82
CA LEU A 7 -16.64 14.84 29.05
C LEU A 7 -16.96 13.49 28.39
N PHE A 8 -18.24 13.11 28.33
CA PHE A 8 -18.66 11.90 27.64
C PHE A 8 -18.44 12.00 26.13
N PHE A 9 -18.82 13.14 25.52
CA PHE A 9 -18.61 13.40 24.10
C PHE A 9 -17.13 13.51 23.72
N GLU A 10 -16.30 14.08 24.59
CA GLU A 10 -14.85 14.14 24.38
C GLU A 10 -14.25 12.73 24.32
N LYS A 11 -14.61 11.88 25.28
CA LYS A 11 -14.07 10.53 25.39
C LYS A 11 -14.49 9.61 24.24
N ILE A 12 -15.70 9.76 23.71
CA ILE A 12 -16.14 9.00 22.54
C ILE A 12 -15.42 9.46 21.27
N PHE A 13 -15.13 10.75 21.16
CA PHE A 13 -14.38 11.30 20.03
C PHE A 13 -12.91 10.86 20.05
N GLU A 14 -12.29 10.83 21.22
CA GLU A 14 -10.95 10.26 21.41
C GLU A 14 -10.90 8.79 20.96
N TRP A 15 -11.84 7.96 21.42
CA TRP A 15 -11.93 6.55 21.03
C TRP A 15 -12.11 6.38 19.52
N HIS A 16 -12.96 7.20 18.91
CA HIS A 16 -13.17 7.18 17.47
C HIS A 16 -11.88 7.52 16.70
N LEU A 17 -11.13 8.54 17.12
CA LEU A 17 -9.85 8.91 16.52
C LEU A 17 -8.81 7.78 16.64
N TYR A 18 -8.69 7.16 17.81
CA TYR A 18 -7.79 6.01 18.01
C TYR A 18 -8.19 4.83 17.12
N PHE A 19 -9.49 4.52 17.04
CA PHE A 19 -10.00 3.46 16.18
C PHE A 19 -9.68 3.73 14.71
N LEU A 20 -9.93 4.95 14.23
CA LEU A 20 -9.67 5.35 12.85
C LEU A 20 -8.17 5.22 12.51
N GLY A 21 -7.29 5.69 13.41
CA GLY A 21 -5.84 5.56 13.23
C GLY A 21 -5.38 4.10 13.17
N CYS A 22 -5.90 3.24 14.05
CA CYS A 22 -5.61 1.81 14.05
C CYS A 22 -6.11 1.14 12.75
N LEU A 23 -7.32 1.47 12.31
CA LEU A 23 -7.93 0.94 11.10
C LEU A 23 -7.12 1.31 9.86
N VAL A 24 -6.72 2.58 9.72
CA VAL A 24 -5.88 3.03 8.60
C VAL A 24 -4.54 2.29 8.61
N PHE A 25 -3.90 2.18 9.76
CA PHE A 25 -2.64 1.45 9.90
C PHE A 25 -2.77 -0.02 9.47
N LEU A 26 -3.83 -0.71 9.93
CA LEU A 26 -4.12 -2.09 9.59
C LEU A 26 -4.34 -2.26 8.08
N LEU A 27 -5.15 -1.38 7.46
CA LEU A 27 -5.43 -1.42 6.02
C LEU A 27 -4.16 -1.24 5.20
N LEU A 28 -3.32 -0.27 5.54
CA LEU A 28 -2.05 -0.04 4.85
C LEU A 28 -1.08 -1.21 5.02
N TYR A 29 -1.03 -1.82 6.20
CA TYR A 29 -0.25 -3.04 6.42
C TYR A 29 -0.74 -4.19 5.54
N LEU A 30 -2.06 -4.42 5.53
CA LEU A 30 -2.68 -5.47 4.74
C LEU A 30 -2.46 -5.26 3.23
N GLN A 31 -2.50 -4.01 2.76
CA GLN A 31 -2.24 -3.68 1.37
C GLN A 31 -0.84 -4.11 0.92
N ILE A 32 0.19 -3.96 1.76
CA ILE A 32 1.55 -4.41 1.47
C ILE A 32 1.61 -5.94 1.40
N VAL A 33 0.91 -6.64 2.29
CA VAL A 33 0.89 -8.12 2.36
C VAL A 33 0.13 -8.74 1.17
N ILE A 34 -0.96 -8.10 0.73
CA ILE A 34 -1.80 -8.61 -0.37
C ILE A 34 -1.03 -8.67 -1.68
N VAL A 35 -0.11 -7.73 -1.94
CA VAL A 35 0.59 -7.65 -3.23
C VAL A 35 1.41 -8.93 -3.53
N PRO A 36 2.30 -9.41 -2.65
CA PRO A 36 2.99 -10.68 -2.86
C PRO A 36 2.07 -11.91 -2.91
N ILE A 37 1.00 -11.94 -2.11
CA ILE A 37 0.00 -13.03 -2.15
C ILE A 37 -0.63 -13.09 -3.54
N PHE A 38 -1.10 -11.95 -4.04
CA PHE A 38 -1.74 -11.86 -5.34
C PHE A 38 -0.78 -12.29 -6.46
N PHE A 39 0.45 -11.78 -6.44
CA PHE A 39 1.45 -12.11 -7.46
C PHE A 39 1.82 -13.61 -7.46
N MET A 40 2.04 -14.19 -6.28
CA MET A 40 2.31 -15.62 -6.17
C MET A 40 1.09 -16.48 -6.52
N GLY A 41 -0.13 -16.02 -6.22
CA GLY A 41 -1.36 -16.68 -6.64
C GLY A 41 -1.51 -16.73 -8.16
N VAL A 42 -1.22 -15.61 -8.84
CA VAL A 42 -1.19 -15.55 -10.32
C VAL A 42 -0.13 -16.49 -10.88
N LEU A 43 1.09 -16.49 -10.33
CA LEU A 43 2.13 -17.44 -10.74
C LEU A 43 1.72 -18.89 -10.52
N GLY A 44 1.11 -19.20 -9.37
CA GLY A 44 0.61 -20.53 -9.06
C GLY A 44 -0.48 -20.99 -10.03
N SER A 45 -1.32 -20.07 -10.51
CA SER A 45 -2.41 -20.41 -11.45
C SER A 45 -1.91 -20.99 -12.79
N ILE A 46 -0.66 -20.70 -13.18
CA ILE A 46 -0.01 -21.27 -14.37
C ILE A 46 0.13 -22.80 -14.25
N ALA A 47 0.11 -23.34 -13.04
CA ALA A 47 0.15 -24.78 -12.78
C ALA A 47 -1.02 -25.54 -13.44
N TYR A 48 -2.19 -24.92 -13.58
CA TYR A 48 -3.34 -25.55 -14.24
C TYR A 48 -3.10 -25.85 -15.73
N LEU A 49 -2.10 -25.23 -16.36
CA LEU A 49 -1.76 -25.51 -17.75
C LEU A 49 -0.93 -26.79 -17.92
N HIS A 50 -0.34 -27.31 -16.84
CA HIS A 50 0.67 -28.38 -16.92
C HIS A 50 0.38 -29.59 -16.01
N PHE A 51 -0.43 -29.43 -14.97
CA PHE A 51 -0.68 -30.46 -13.96
C PHE A 51 -2.16 -30.82 -13.85
N ASP A 52 -2.42 -32.01 -13.31
CA ASP A 52 -3.77 -32.43 -12.93
C ASP A 52 -4.37 -31.51 -11.86
N HIS A 53 -5.71 -31.46 -11.80
CA HIS A 53 -6.45 -30.55 -10.94
C HIS A 53 -6.04 -30.66 -9.46
N PHE A 54 -5.80 -31.87 -8.95
CA PHE A 54 -5.40 -32.08 -7.56
C PHE A 54 -4.00 -31.50 -7.26
N THR A 55 -3.04 -31.78 -8.15
CA THR A 55 -1.65 -31.32 -8.03
C THR A 55 -1.55 -29.82 -8.22
N ALA A 56 -2.25 -29.25 -9.21
CA ALA A 56 -2.28 -27.82 -9.47
C ALA A 56 -2.86 -27.04 -8.28
N SER A 57 -3.96 -27.51 -7.69
CA SER A 57 -4.57 -26.89 -6.52
C SER A 57 -3.62 -26.85 -5.32
N SER A 58 -2.91 -27.95 -5.06
CA SER A 58 -1.92 -28.02 -3.97
C SER A 58 -0.75 -27.07 -4.19
N LEU A 59 -0.29 -26.94 -5.45
CA LEU A 59 0.79 -26.01 -5.81
C LEU A 59 0.37 -24.55 -5.59
N ILE A 60 -0.86 -24.19 -5.99
CA ILE A 60 -1.41 -22.84 -5.80
C ILE A 60 -1.48 -22.48 -4.32
N VAL A 61 -1.97 -23.39 -3.48
CA VAL A 61 -2.00 -23.19 -2.03
C VAL A 61 -0.58 -22.97 -1.48
N GLY A 62 0.40 -23.76 -1.95
CA GLY A 62 1.81 -23.57 -1.63
C GLY A 62 2.33 -22.19 -2.03
N CYS A 63 2.03 -21.74 -3.25
CA CYS A 63 2.40 -20.42 -3.74
C CYS A 63 1.74 -19.29 -2.93
N LEU A 64 0.46 -19.42 -2.58
CA LEU A 64 -0.25 -18.43 -1.75
C LEU A 64 0.35 -18.35 -0.34
N LEU A 65 0.72 -19.48 0.26
CA LEU A 65 1.41 -19.52 1.55
C LEU A 65 2.79 -18.85 1.48
N LEU A 66 3.55 -19.12 0.41
CA LEU A 66 4.83 -18.43 0.18
C LEU A 66 4.61 -16.92 -0.01
N GLY A 67 3.60 -16.52 -0.78
CA GLY A 67 3.20 -15.13 -0.94
C GLY A 67 2.84 -14.46 0.38
N LEU A 68 2.15 -15.17 1.28
CA LEU A 68 1.82 -14.69 2.63
C LEU A 68 3.07 -14.50 3.48
N LEU A 69 3.98 -15.47 3.50
CA LEU A 69 5.22 -15.38 4.29
C LEU A 69 6.11 -14.24 3.79
N VAL A 70 6.30 -14.13 2.46
CA VAL A 70 7.04 -13.04 1.84
C VAL A 70 6.35 -11.70 2.09
N GLY A 71 5.02 -11.64 1.97
CA GLY A 71 4.21 -10.47 2.25
C GLY A 71 4.36 -9.98 3.68
N LEU A 72 4.26 -10.87 4.67
CA LEU A 72 4.45 -10.54 6.09
C LEU A 72 5.87 -10.06 6.37
N TYR A 73 6.88 -10.76 5.84
CA TYR A 73 8.27 -10.34 5.98
C TYR A 73 8.51 -8.95 5.39
N TRP A 74 7.97 -8.69 4.19
CA TRP A 74 8.12 -7.41 3.52
C TRP A 74 7.37 -6.28 4.24
N ALA A 75 6.13 -6.53 4.68
CA ALA A 75 5.35 -5.57 5.46
C ALA A 75 6.05 -5.21 6.78
N GLU A 76 6.60 -6.20 7.48
CA GLU A 76 7.34 -5.99 8.73
C GLU A 76 8.66 -5.24 8.49
N ARG A 77 9.38 -5.56 7.41
CA ARG A 77 10.59 -4.84 7.02
C ARG A 77 10.30 -3.37 6.71
N THR A 78 9.24 -3.10 5.94
CA THR A 78 8.80 -1.73 5.61
C THR A 78 8.35 -0.97 6.86
N ARG A 79 7.61 -1.63 7.76
CA ARG A 79 7.21 -1.07 9.06
C ARG A 79 8.40 -0.65 9.91
N ARG A 80 9.43 -1.48 10.01
CA ARG A 80 10.63 -1.20 10.82
C ARG A 80 11.57 -0.17 10.20
N GLY A 81 11.60 -0.06 8.87
CA GLY A 81 12.51 0.85 8.16
C GLY A 81 11.99 2.29 8.06
N LEU A 82 10.87 2.49 7.37
CA LEU A 82 10.35 3.82 7.03
C LEU A 82 9.08 4.19 7.83
N GLY A 83 8.38 3.18 8.34
CA GLY A 83 7.02 3.32 8.85
C GLY A 83 5.99 3.23 7.73
N ILE A 84 4.86 2.58 8.00
CA ILE A 84 3.85 2.23 6.98
C ILE A 84 3.18 3.48 6.38
N ILE A 85 2.90 4.49 7.21
CA ILE A 85 2.26 5.73 6.76
C ILE A 85 3.23 6.54 5.89
N THR A 86 4.49 6.68 6.32
CA THR A 86 5.54 7.37 5.55
C THR A 86 5.83 6.65 4.24
N PHE A 87 5.84 5.31 4.23
CA PHE A 87 6.01 4.54 3.01
C PHE A 87 4.86 4.79 2.02
N HIS A 88 3.61 4.81 2.49
CA HIS A 88 2.47 5.12 1.63
C HIS A 88 2.50 6.57 1.14
N ALA A 89 2.83 7.52 2.01
CA ALA A 89 3.03 8.92 1.63
C ALA A 89 4.18 9.08 0.63
N TYR A 90 5.27 8.32 0.79
CA TYR A 90 6.37 8.27 -0.16
C TYR A 90 5.89 7.82 -1.54
N LEU A 91 5.16 6.71 -1.62
CA LEU A 91 4.57 6.21 -2.87
C LEU A 91 3.66 7.26 -3.53
N LEU A 92 2.84 7.97 -2.75
CA LEU A 92 1.99 9.07 -3.25
C LEU A 92 2.79 10.31 -3.66
N SER A 93 3.92 10.57 -3.01
CA SER A 93 4.72 11.78 -3.23
C SER A 93 5.74 11.65 -4.36
N THR A 94 5.93 10.47 -4.94
CA THR A 94 6.87 10.26 -6.04
C THR A 94 6.39 10.96 -7.32
N PRO A 95 6.98 12.11 -7.71
CA PRO A 95 6.49 12.92 -8.83
C PRO A 95 6.77 12.29 -10.21
N GLU A 96 7.59 11.22 -10.24
CA GLU A 96 7.94 10.45 -11.45
C GLU A 96 6.71 9.77 -12.08
N ILE A 97 5.74 9.38 -11.26
CA ILE A 97 4.48 8.72 -11.69
C ILE A 97 3.35 9.74 -11.82
N ASP A 98 3.43 10.86 -11.09
CA ASP A 98 2.35 11.85 -10.95
C ASP A 98 2.36 12.97 -12.03
N GLY A 99 3.16 12.81 -13.09
CA GLY A 99 3.13 13.64 -14.30
C GLY A 99 3.51 15.13 -14.13
N HIS A 100 3.81 15.60 -12.91
CA HIS A 100 4.14 17.01 -12.66
C HIS A 100 5.52 17.42 -13.19
N GLY A 101 6.47 16.48 -13.24
CA GLY A 101 7.82 16.75 -13.76
C GLY A 101 7.87 17.02 -15.27
N THR A 102 6.97 16.41 -16.05
CA THR A 102 6.91 16.62 -17.51
C THR A 102 6.35 17.98 -17.88
N HIS A 103 5.35 18.50 -17.14
CA HIS A 103 4.80 19.83 -17.37
C HIS A 103 5.85 20.93 -17.11
N LEU A 104 6.54 20.85 -15.96
CA LEU A 104 7.57 21.84 -15.60
C LEU A 104 8.74 21.85 -16.59
N ARG A 105 9.17 20.67 -17.05
CA ARG A 105 10.23 20.54 -18.06
C ARG A 105 9.82 21.14 -19.41
N SER A 106 8.55 21.02 -19.80
CA SER A 106 8.02 21.59 -21.04
C SER A 106 7.93 23.13 -21.00
N GLU A 107 7.54 23.69 -19.84
CA GLU A 107 7.46 25.14 -19.60
C GLU A 107 8.85 25.79 -19.62
N ILE A 108 9.84 25.17 -18.95
CA ILE A 108 11.24 25.65 -18.96
C ILE A 108 11.82 25.65 -20.38
N LYS A 109 11.53 24.61 -21.18
CA LYS A 109 12.00 24.53 -22.57
C LYS A 109 11.38 25.63 -23.45
N LYS A 110 10.10 25.94 -23.28
CA LYS A 110 9.42 27.05 -23.99
C LYS A 110 10.01 28.41 -23.60
N GLN A 111 10.28 28.63 -22.32
CA GLN A 111 10.90 29.86 -21.80
C GLN A 111 12.32 30.07 -22.35
N HIS A 112 13.13 29.01 -22.43
CA HIS A 112 14.46 29.09 -23.01
C HIS A 112 14.43 29.40 -24.50
N ASN A 113 13.53 28.76 -25.26
CA ASN A 113 13.41 29.00 -26.71
C ASN A 113 12.86 30.39 -27.04
N LYS A 114 12.03 30.98 -26.17
CA LYS A 114 11.57 32.37 -26.28
C LYS A 114 12.64 33.42 -25.98
N LYS A 115 13.68 33.06 -25.21
CA LYS A 115 14.81 33.96 -24.91
C LYS A 115 15.93 33.88 -25.94
N ALA A 116 15.92 32.83 -26.77
CA ALA A 116 16.91 32.60 -27.82
C ALA A 116 16.46 33.05 -29.23
N ALA A 117 15.22 33.55 -29.34
CA ALA A 117 14.64 34.16 -30.53
C ALA A 117 14.45 35.66 -30.28
#